data_AF-A0A8S1DZF7-F1
#
_entry.id   AF-A0A8S1DZF7-F1
#
_cell.length_a   1.000
_cell.length_b   1.000
_cell.length_c   1.000
_cell.angle_alpha   90.00
_cell.angle_beta   90.00
_cell.angle_gamma   90.00
#
_symmetry.space_group_name_H-M   'P 1'
#
loop_
_entity.id
_entity.type
_entity.pdbx_description
1 polymer ?
#
loop_
_entity_poly.entity_id
_entity_poly.type
_entity_poly.pdbx_seq_one_letter_code
_entity_poly.pdbx_strand_id
1 'polypeptide(L)'
;MHIKRKQLYVLTLSFFALVSLVYINAKDRLKTLLHDESTLRERALLQLNWSSNCVPSDHIFFLKTHKCASSTVQNILMRRGFEKGLNFVLPEKGNYMGHPYFLDETKHIGKGLLAENEE
;
A
#
# COMPACT_ATOMS: atom_id res chain seq x y z
N MET A 1 25.66 -42.54 -54.21
CA MET A 1 24.33 -42.40 -53.56
C MET A 1 24.37 -42.13 -52.04
N HIS A 2 25.53 -41.86 -51.42
CA HIS A 2 25.65 -41.65 -49.96
C HIS A 2 25.50 -40.19 -49.49
N ILE A 3 25.84 -39.22 -50.35
CA ILE A 3 25.84 -37.80 -50.00
C ILE A 3 24.42 -37.24 -49.76
N LYS A 4 23.42 -37.73 -50.50
CA LYS A 4 22.02 -37.26 -50.38
C LYS A 4 21.33 -37.74 -49.10
N ARG A 5 21.70 -38.92 -48.57
CA ARG A 5 21.16 -39.45 -47.31
C ARG A 5 21.68 -38.69 -46.09
N LYS A 6 22.97 -38.34 -46.06
CA LYS A 6 23.56 -37.53 -44.97
C LYS A 6 22.93 -36.13 -44.90
N GLN A 7 22.70 -35.49 -46.05
CA GLN A 7 22.03 -34.18 -46.12
C GLN A 7 20.57 -34.24 -45.62
N LEU A 8 19.84 -35.31 -45.92
CA LEU A 8 18.47 -35.50 -45.44
C LEU A 8 18.40 -35.61 -43.91
N TYR A 9 19.33 -36.33 -43.27
CA TYR A 9 19.39 -36.43 -41.80
C TYR A 9 19.70 -35.10 -41.12
N VAL A 10 20.60 -34.30 -41.71
CA VAL A 10 20.93 -32.97 -41.15
C VAL A 10 19.70 -32.05 -41.21
N LEU A 11 18.92 -32.09 -42.30
CA LEU A 11 17.70 -31.30 -42.45
C LEU A 11 16.57 -31.75 -41.52
N THR A 12 16.39 -33.05 -41.29
CA THR A 12 15.35 -33.52 -40.35
C THR A 12 15.72 -33.22 -38.91
N LEU A 13 16.98 -33.43 -38.51
CA LEU A 13 17.45 -33.09 -37.17
C LEU A 13 17.37 -31.58 -36.90
N SER A 14 17.71 -30.73 -37.88
CA SER A 14 17.58 -29.28 -37.72
C SER A 14 16.12 -28.85 -37.60
N PHE A 15 15.20 -29.47 -38.35
CA PHE A 15 13.77 -29.21 -38.21
C PHE A 15 13.23 -29.58 -36.82
N PHE A 16 13.55 -30.77 -36.31
CA PHE A 16 13.16 -31.17 -34.95
C PHE A 16 13.76 -30.27 -33.86
N ALA A 17 15.00 -29.81 -34.04
CA ALA A 17 15.64 -28.87 -33.13
C ALA A 17 14.93 -27.52 -33.11
N LEU A 18 14.55 -26.99 -34.29
CA LEU A 18 13.80 -25.73 -34.39
C LEU A 18 12.41 -25.83 -33.76
N VAL A 19 11.68 -26.92 -34.04
CA VAL A 19 10.35 -27.15 -33.43
C VAL A 19 10.47 -27.25 -31.90
N SER A 20 11.48 -27.96 -31.40
CA SER A 20 11.72 -28.09 -29.96
C SER A 20 12.08 -26.74 -29.32
N LEU A 21 12.92 -25.94 -29.97
CA LEU A 21 13.27 -24.59 -29.51
C LEU A 21 12.03 -23.69 -29.43
N VAL A 22 11.19 -23.69 -30.47
CA VAL A 22 9.93 -22.93 -30.48
C VAL A 22 9.01 -23.39 -29.36
N TYR A 23 8.87 -24.71 -29.14
CA TYR A 23 8.05 -25.27 -28.07
C TYR A 23 8.55 -24.86 -26.68
N ILE A 24 9.87 -24.93 -26.43
CA ILE A 24 10.47 -24.52 -25.15
C ILE A 24 10.20 -23.04 -24.90
N ASN A 25 10.46 -22.18 -25.89
CA ASN A 25 10.19 -20.74 -25.77
C ASN A 25 8.71 -20.43 -25.51
N ALA A 26 7.79 -21.13 -26.18
CA ALA A 26 6.35 -20.95 -25.98
C ALA A 26 5.92 -21.40 -24.57
N LYS A 27 6.44 -22.54 -24.10
CA LYS A 27 6.13 -23.10 -22.78
C LYS A 27 6.64 -22.22 -21.64
N ASP A 28 7.86 -21.68 -21.77
CA ASP A 28 8.42 -20.79 -20.76
C ASP A 28 7.65 -19.48 -20.68
N ARG A 29 7.25 -18.90 -21.82
CA ARG A 29 6.37 -17.73 -21.83
C ARG A 29 5.03 -18.02 -21.17
N LEU A 30 4.40 -19.16 -21.46
CA LEU A 30 3.12 -19.53 -20.85
C LEU A 30 3.24 -19.69 -19.33
N LYS A 31 4.33 -20.29 -18.83
CA LYS A 31 4.57 -20.38 -17.38
C LYS A 31 4.73 -19.02 -16.73
N THR A 32 5.46 -18.10 -17.37
CA THR A 32 5.63 -16.73 -16.85
C THR A 32 4.28 -16.00 -16.76
N LEU A 33 3.43 -16.15 -17.79
CA LEU A 33 2.10 -15.54 -17.80
C LEU A 33 1.18 -16.14 -16.72
N LEU A 34 1.21 -17.47 -16.53
CA LEU A 34 0.45 -18.13 -15.48
C LEU A 34 0.94 -17.75 -14.08
N HIS A 35 2.25 -17.58 -13.89
CA HIS A 35 2.80 -17.14 -12.61
C HIS A 35 2.40 -15.70 -12.29
N ASP A 36 2.46 -14.80 -13.26
CA ASP A 36 2.04 -13.41 -13.08
C ASP A 36 0.56 -13.31 -12.67
N GLU A 37 -0.35 -14.04 -13.34
CA GLU A 37 -1.78 -14.07 -12.98
C GLU A 37 -2.01 -14.56 -11.55
N SER A 38 -1.32 -15.63 -11.13
CA SER A 38 -1.41 -16.13 -9.76
C SER A 38 -0.92 -15.12 -8.72
N THR A 39 0.18 -14.40 -9.00
CA THR A 39 0.70 -13.37 -8.09
C THR A 39 -0.19 -12.13 -8.03
N LEU A 40 -0.81 -11.74 -9.13
CA LEU A 40 -1.78 -10.64 -9.16
C LEU A 40 -3.01 -10.99 -8.33
N ARG A 41 -3.51 -12.22 -8.45
CA ARG A 41 -4.62 -12.73 -7.65
C ARG A 41 -4.28 -12.77 -6.15
N GLU A 42 -3.10 -13.26 -5.80
CA GLU A 42 -2.66 -13.30 -4.40
C GLU A 42 -2.54 -11.88 -3.79
N ARG A 43 -1.97 -10.93 -4.54
CA ARG A 43 -1.91 -9.51 -4.13
C ARG A 43 -3.30 -8.91 -3.94
N ALA A 44 -4.24 -9.19 -4.85
CA ALA A 44 -5.62 -8.70 -4.73
C ALA A 44 -6.33 -9.28 -3.50
N LEU A 45 -6.12 -10.56 -3.19
CA LEU A 45 -6.67 -11.21 -1.99
C LEU A 45 -6.07 -10.63 -0.70
N LEU A 46 -4.76 -10.35 -0.68
CA LEU A 46 -4.12 -9.65 0.44
C LEU A 46 -4.70 -8.25 0.64
N GLN A 47 -4.98 -7.53 -0.44
CA GLN A 47 -5.55 -6.18 -0.35
C GLN A 47 -7.01 -6.18 0.14
N LEU A 48 -7.80 -7.19 -0.23
CA LEU A 48 -9.16 -7.42 0.30
C LEU A 48 -9.15 -7.82 1.79
N ASN A 49 -8.18 -8.62 2.23
CA ASN A 49 -8.11 -9.04 3.64
C ASN A 49 -7.73 -7.87 4.57
N TRP A 50 -6.91 -6.94 4.09
CA TRP A 50 -6.47 -5.78 4.86
C TRP A 50 -7.62 -4.80 5.07
N SER A 51 -8.45 -4.63 4.04
CA SER A 51 -9.60 -3.72 4.07
C SER A 51 -10.77 -4.25 4.90
N SER A 52 -10.86 -5.56 5.16
CA SER A 52 -11.97 -6.19 5.91
C SER A 52 -11.74 -6.31 7.42
N ASN A 53 -10.52 -6.09 7.92
CA ASN A 53 -10.18 -6.23 9.35
C ASN A 53 -9.74 -4.92 10.04
N CYS A 54 -9.79 -3.77 9.36
CA CYS A 54 -9.41 -2.50 9.97
C CYS A 54 -10.54 -1.95 10.85
N VAL A 55 -10.32 -1.89 12.16
CA VAL A 55 -11.17 -1.12 13.08
C VAL A 55 -10.68 0.34 13.08
N PRO A 56 -11.53 1.33 12.79
CA PRO A 56 -11.12 2.73 12.82
C PRO A 56 -10.70 3.16 14.23
N SER A 57 -9.55 3.82 14.36
CA SER A 57 -9.11 4.44 15.62
C SER A 57 -9.55 5.89 15.68
N ASP A 58 -10.22 6.27 16.77
CA ASP A 58 -10.63 7.66 17.03
C ASP A 58 -9.67 8.38 18.01
N HIS A 59 -8.77 7.65 18.70
CA HIS A 59 -7.76 8.24 19.60
C HIS A 59 -6.38 8.22 18.94
N ILE A 60 -5.92 9.39 18.49
CA ILE A 60 -4.69 9.53 17.69
C ILE A 60 -3.78 10.59 18.33
N PHE A 61 -2.53 10.22 18.61
CA PHE A 61 -1.47 11.16 18.93
C PHE A 61 -0.63 11.44 17.68
N PHE A 62 -0.57 12.70 17.26
CA PHE A 62 0.14 13.10 16.05
C PHE A 62 1.31 14.03 16.37
N LEU A 63 2.53 13.49 16.30
CA LEU A 63 3.76 14.27 16.44
C LEU A 63 4.18 14.86 15.08
N LYS A 64 3.95 16.17 14.93
CA LYS A 64 4.27 16.89 13.70
C LYS A 64 5.77 17.17 13.58
N THR A 65 6.37 16.75 12.46
CA THR A 65 7.74 17.11 12.06
C THR A 65 7.75 18.11 10.90
N HIS A 66 8.80 18.93 10.82
CA HIS A 66 8.93 19.95 9.77
C HIS A 66 9.33 19.32 8.41
N LYS A 67 8.78 19.84 7.30
CA LYS A 67 9.04 19.40 5.91
C LYS A 67 8.66 17.95 5.56
N CYS A 68 7.83 17.28 6.37
CA CYS A 68 7.39 15.91 6.11
C CYS A 68 5.95 15.80 5.60
N ALA A 69 5.44 16.82 4.89
CA ALA A 69 4.03 16.94 4.50
C ALA A 69 3.03 16.77 5.67
N SER A 70 3.50 16.99 6.89
CA SER A 70 2.77 16.74 8.13
C SER A 70 1.57 17.67 8.32
N SER A 71 1.58 18.86 7.68
CA SER A 71 0.41 19.74 7.60
C SER A 71 -0.76 19.11 6.83
N THR A 72 -0.48 18.30 5.81
CA THR A 72 -1.53 17.60 5.06
C THR A 72 -2.20 16.56 5.93
N VAL A 73 -1.41 15.75 6.65
CA VAL A 73 -1.93 14.74 7.59
C VAL A 73 -2.74 15.40 8.70
N GLN A 74 -2.23 16.49 9.29
CA GLN A 74 -2.96 17.27 10.29
C GLN A 74 -4.33 17.72 9.78
N ASN A 75 -4.42 18.24 8.55
CA ASN A 75 -5.69 18.69 7.97
C ASN A 75 -6.69 17.53 7.77
N ILE A 76 -6.21 16.35 7.37
CA ILE A 76 -7.07 15.16 7.23
C ILE A 76 -7.63 14.76 8.60
N LEU A 77 -6.77 14.70 9.62
CA LEU A 77 -7.19 14.36 10.99
C LEU A 77 -8.17 15.40 11.55
N MET A 78 -7.92 16.69 11.31
CA MET A 78 -8.80 17.77 11.75
C MET A 78 -10.19 17.69 11.11
N ARG A 79 -10.28 17.45 9.80
CA ARG A 79 -11.58 17.27 9.11
C ARG A 79 -12.34 16.07 9.65
N ARG A 80 -11.66 14.93 9.76
CA ARG A 80 -12.25 13.68 10.23
C ARG A 80 -12.68 13.73 11.70
N GLY A 81 -11.95 14.47 12.54
CA GLY A 81 -12.36 14.71 13.92
C GLY A 81 -13.51 15.70 14.01
N PHE A 82 -13.53 16.76 13.21
CA PHE A 82 -14.67 17.68 13.13
C PHE A 82 -15.96 16.97 12.69
N GLU A 83 -15.91 16.20 11.60
CA GLU A 83 -17.06 15.43 11.09
C GLU A 83 -17.62 14.42 12.10
N LYS A 84 -16.80 13.94 13.04
CA LYS A 84 -17.21 12.98 14.07
C LYS A 84 -17.36 13.58 15.48
N GLY A 85 -17.20 14.90 15.63
CA GLY A 85 -17.26 15.55 16.95
C GLY A 85 -16.19 15.08 17.93
N LEU A 86 -14.97 14.78 17.44
CA LEU A 86 -13.84 14.36 18.29
C LEU A 86 -13.19 15.57 18.98
N ASN A 87 -12.63 15.33 20.17
CA ASN A 87 -11.89 16.34 20.92
C ASN A 87 -10.49 16.54 20.35
N PHE A 88 -10.09 17.80 20.13
CA PHE A 88 -8.74 18.16 19.74
C PHE A 88 -7.95 18.72 20.93
N VAL A 89 -6.83 18.05 21.22
CA VAL A 89 -5.92 18.42 22.30
C VAL A 89 -4.65 19.04 21.69
N LEU A 90 -4.35 20.28 22.08
CA LEU A 90 -3.18 21.02 21.60
C LEU A 90 -2.45 21.63 22.81
N PRO A 91 -1.09 21.66 22.80
CA PRO A 91 -0.36 22.35 23.84
C PRO A 91 -0.68 23.85 23.79
N GLU A 92 -0.85 24.48 24.95
CA GLU A 92 -1.10 25.93 25.05
C GLU A 92 0.05 26.73 24.41
N LYS A 93 1.29 26.26 24.59
CA LYS A 93 2.50 26.86 24.03
C LYS A 93 3.49 25.77 23.62
N GLY A 94 4.20 26.00 22.52
CA GLY A 94 5.26 25.10 22.05
C GLY A 94 4.73 23.74 21.59
N ASN A 95 5.49 22.68 21.87
CA ASN A 95 5.22 21.29 21.49
C ASN A 95 5.10 20.34 22.69
N TYR A 96 5.06 20.89 23.91
CA TYR A 96 5.08 20.11 25.14
C TYR A 96 3.67 19.87 25.67
N MET A 97 3.28 18.60 25.81
CA MET A 97 1.96 18.21 26.34
C MET A 97 2.02 17.66 27.78
N GLY A 98 2.98 18.11 28.59
CA GLY A 98 2.93 17.91 30.04
C GLY A 98 3.71 16.74 30.64
N HIS A 99 4.64 16.11 29.92
CA HIS A 99 5.56 15.11 30.54
C HIS A 99 6.27 15.72 31.80
N PRO A 100 6.68 14.95 32.82
CA PRO A 100 6.36 13.56 33.13
C PRO A 100 4.92 13.33 33.65
N TYR A 101 4.08 14.36 33.71
CA TYR A 101 2.71 14.25 34.17
C TYR A 101 1.80 13.62 33.10
N PHE A 102 0.72 12.97 33.54
CA PHE A 102 -0.30 12.45 32.64
C PHE A 102 -1.00 13.60 31.90
N LEU A 103 -1.39 13.32 30.65
CA LEU A 103 -2.24 14.19 29.85
C LEU A 103 -3.57 14.37 30.58
N ASP A 104 -3.76 15.56 31.15
CA ASP A 104 -5.05 15.99 31.69
C ASP A 104 -5.84 16.60 30.53
N GLU A 105 -6.77 15.82 29.99
CA GLU A 105 -7.56 16.18 28.82
C GLU A 105 -8.23 17.54 29.02
N THR A 106 -8.65 17.88 30.24
CA THR A 106 -9.35 19.13 30.57
C THR A 106 -8.50 20.40 30.44
N LYS A 107 -7.17 20.28 30.55
CA LYS A 107 -6.25 21.43 30.52
C LYS A 107 -5.77 21.80 29.12
N HIS A 108 -5.92 20.90 28.16
CA HIS A 108 -5.32 21.01 26.84
C HIS A 108 -6.34 20.93 25.69
N ILE A 109 -7.65 20.94 25.99
CA ILE A 109 -8.71 21.08 24.98
C ILE A 109 -8.54 22.43 24.30
N GLY A 110 -8.41 22.41 22.97
CA GLY A 110 -8.45 23.63 22.17
C GLY A 110 -9.81 24.31 22.30
N LYS A 111 -9.94 25.27 23.22
CA LYS A 111 -11.16 26.08 23.43
C LYS A 111 -11.66 26.78 22.17
N GLY A 112 -10.83 26.91 21.13
CA GLY A 112 -11.13 27.60 19.88
C GLY A 112 -11.85 26.78 18.79
N LEU A 113 -12.23 25.53 19.03
CA LEU A 113 -13.00 24.71 18.06
C LEU A 113 -14.45 24.43 18.49
N LEU A 114 -14.85 24.88 19.68
CA LEU A 114 -16.22 24.76 20.21
C LEU A 114 -16.93 26.13 20.36
N ALA A 115 -16.39 27.17 19.73
CA ALA A 115 -17.01 28.50 19.72
C ALA A 115 -17.76 28.72 18.40
N GLU A 116 -18.95 28.16 18.30
CA GLU A 116 -20.09 28.73 17.58
C GLU A 116 -21.33 27.87 17.91
N ASN A 117 -22.42 28.55 18.30
CA ASN A 117 -23.77 28.06 18.66
C ASN A 117 -24.17 28.11 20.16
N GLU A 118 -23.78 29.15 20.88
CA GLU A 118 -24.61 29.72 21.96
C GLU A 118 -24.82 31.23 21.68
N GLU A 119 -25.76 31.55 20.78
CA GLU A 119 -26.76 32.63 20.88
C GLU A 119 -27.75 32.53 19.71
#